data_AF-A0A0Q4L548-F1
#
_entry.id   AF-A0A0Q4L548-F1
#
_cell.length_a   1.000
_cell.length_b   1.000
_cell.length_c   1.000
_cell.angle_alpha   90.00
_cell.angle_beta   90.00
_cell.angle_gamma   90.00
#
_symmetry.space_group_name_H-M   'P 1'
#
loop_
_entity.id
_entity.type
_entity.pdbx_description
1 polymer ?
#
loop_
_entity_poly.entity_id
_entity_poly.type
_entity_poly.pdbx_seq_one_letter_code
_entity_poly.pdbx_strand_id
1 'polypeptide(L)'
;MRFELTAMKDASVIFGEHPDWPWTGFISSYATYGGSANWTKNIEPRMEEFGWDRVCGLDDGDRAELFYAVPNPLRRSQTLPRIEAVFQSIRKEGGPAKVRDRFAKATSTEAWMNMLRAYPGIGPKYARNFGMDVYHPLVRDHFAVDSRLFDILWELTFSKPLFDRAESILKDLAVRLDIDNWGLDRVLYSQSDVILPELRSLNAIAPPPNVQHEI
;
A
#
# COMPACT_ATOMS: atom_id res chain seq x y z
N MET A 1 -3.39 21.25 0.64
CA MET A 1 -3.23 20.21 1.68
C MET A 1 -4.54 19.77 2.35
N ARG A 2 -5.23 20.56 3.21
CA ARG A 2 -6.45 20.07 3.90
C ARG A 2 -7.58 19.63 2.94
N PHE A 3 -7.85 20.41 1.89
CA PHE A 3 -8.85 20.07 0.87
C PHE A 3 -8.49 18.81 0.07
N GLU A 4 -7.21 18.66 -0.28
CA GLU A 4 -6.70 17.49 -1.02
C GLU A 4 -6.81 16.21 -0.18
N LEU A 5 -6.50 16.27 1.13
CA LEU A 5 -6.61 15.11 2.02
C LEU A 5 -8.06 14.64 2.20
N THR A 6 -9.01 15.56 2.29
CA THR A 6 -10.43 15.19 2.30
C THR A 6 -10.81 14.47 1.02
N ALA A 7 -10.45 15.03 -0.15
CA ALA A 7 -10.75 14.40 -1.44
C ALA A 7 -10.11 13.01 -1.60
N MET A 8 -8.85 12.85 -1.16
CA MET A 8 -8.18 11.54 -1.17
C MET A 8 -8.88 10.54 -0.24
N LYS A 9 -9.32 11.00 0.94
CA LYS A 9 -10.03 10.15 1.91
C LYS A 9 -11.38 9.71 1.34
N ASP A 10 -12.14 10.63 0.79
CA ASP A 10 -13.43 10.34 0.15
C ASP A 10 -13.24 9.34 -0.99
N ALA A 11 -12.21 9.51 -1.82
CA ALA A 11 -11.86 8.57 -2.87
C ALA A 11 -11.52 7.17 -2.33
N SER A 12 -10.75 7.07 -1.23
CA SER A 12 -10.46 5.78 -0.58
C SER A 12 -11.71 5.11 0.01
N VAL A 13 -12.63 5.88 0.60
CA VAL A 13 -13.91 5.36 1.10
C VAL A 13 -14.75 4.84 -0.07
N ILE A 14 -14.94 5.63 -1.12
CA ILE A 14 -15.68 5.25 -2.32
C ILE A 14 -15.07 4.00 -2.96
N PHE A 15 -13.74 3.94 -3.04
CA PHE A 15 -13.04 2.77 -3.55
C PHE A 15 -13.32 1.53 -2.69
N GLY A 16 -13.31 1.65 -1.36
CA GLY A 16 -13.66 0.57 -0.43
C GLY A 16 -15.11 0.07 -0.53
N GLU A 17 -16.02 0.90 -1.04
CA GLU A 17 -17.41 0.54 -1.29
C GLU A 17 -17.57 -0.26 -2.61
N HIS A 18 -16.65 -0.11 -3.56
CA HIS A 18 -16.74 -0.80 -4.85
C HIS A 18 -16.64 -2.33 -4.68
N PRO A 19 -17.54 -3.15 -5.28
CA PRO A 19 -17.52 -4.61 -5.09
C PRO A 19 -16.20 -5.27 -5.53
N ASP A 20 -15.53 -4.69 -6.51
CA ASP A 20 -14.30 -5.23 -7.09
C ASP A 20 -13.01 -4.75 -6.42
N TRP A 21 -13.10 -3.91 -5.39
CA TRP A 21 -11.89 -3.34 -4.76
C TRP A 21 -10.87 -4.39 -4.34
N PRO A 22 -11.22 -5.62 -3.86
CA PRO A 22 -10.21 -6.60 -3.52
C PRO A 22 -9.35 -6.97 -4.72
N TRP A 23 -9.98 -7.21 -5.88
CA TRP A 23 -9.28 -7.54 -7.12
C TRP A 23 -8.41 -6.38 -7.60
N THR A 24 -8.96 -5.17 -7.63
CA THR A 24 -8.20 -3.97 -7.97
C THR A 24 -7.00 -3.78 -7.04
N GLY A 25 -7.18 -3.97 -5.73
CA GLY A 25 -6.12 -3.89 -4.73
C GLY A 25 -4.99 -4.90 -4.95
N PHE A 26 -5.30 -6.11 -5.42
CA PHE A 26 -4.28 -7.09 -5.82
C PHE A 26 -3.48 -6.63 -7.03
N ILE A 27 -4.15 -6.17 -8.09
CA ILE A 27 -3.47 -5.65 -9.28
C ILE A 27 -2.56 -4.47 -8.90
N SER A 28 -3.05 -3.51 -8.13
CA SER A 28 -2.26 -2.37 -7.64
C SER A 28 -1.06 -2.83 -6.79
N SER A 29 -1.26 -3.81 -5.91
CA SER A 29 -0.17 -4.33 -5.05
C SER A 29 0.91 -5.05 -5.83
N TYR A 30 0.55 -5.87 -6.83
CA TYR A 30 1.54 -6.53 -7.68
C TYR A 30 2.23 -5.55 -8.63
N ALA A 31 1.52 -4.54 -9.13
CA ALA A 31 2.08 -3.49 -9.96
C ALA A 31 3.08 -2.59 -9.22
N THR A 32 2.86 -2.38 -7.92
CA THR A 32 3.75 -1.61 -7.03
C THR A 32 4.85 -2.46 -6.39
N TYR A 33 4.89 -3.77 -6.67
CA TYR A 33 5.86 -4.68 -6.07
C TYR A 33 7.29 -4.36 -6.53
N GLY A 34 8.11 -3.88 -5.60
CA GLY A 34 9.46 -3.39 -5.89
C GLY A 34 9.54 -1.94 -6.36
N GLY A 35 8.46 -1.16 -6.22
CA GLY A 35 8.41 0.28 -6.50
C GLY A 35 7.13 0.69 -7.22
N SER A 36 6.61 1.89 -6.92
CA SER A 36 5.36 2.41 -7.49
C SER A 36 5.47 2.99 -8.91
N ALA A 37 6.69 3.07 -9.47
CA ALA A 37 6.90 3.64 -10.79
C ALA A 37 6.20 2.83 -11.91
N ASN A 38 6.20 1.50 -11.79
CA ASN A 38 5.54 0.62 -12.77
C ASN A 38 4.02 0.81 -12.73
N TRP A 39 3.42 0.89 -11.54
CA TRP A 39 2.01 1.25 -11.36
C TRP A 39 1.67 2.56 -12.08
N THR A 40 2.34 3.64 -11.69
CA THR A 40 2.02 5.01 -12.15
C THR A 40 2.15 5.16 -13.68
N LYS A 41 3.17 4.53 -14.27
CA LYS A 41 3.48 4.71 -15.70
C LYS A 41 2.75 3.75 -16.62
N ASN A 42 2.52 2.51 -16.17
CA ASN A 42 2.11 1.43 -17.07
C ASN A 42 0.73 0.85 -16.74
N ILE A 43 0.32 0.84 -15.47
CA ILE A 43 -0.87 0.11 -15.02
C ILE A 43 -2.03 1.06 -14.74
N GLU A 44 -1.79 2.11 -13.96
CA GLU A 44 -2.82 3.09 -13.61
C GLU A 44 -3.56 3.67 -14.84
N PRO A 45 -2.86 4.06 -15.94
CA PRO A 45 -3.55 4.57 -17.14
C PRO A 45 -4.42 3.53 -17.87
N ARG A 46 -4.24 2.24 -17.56
CA ARG A 46 -4.89 1.10 -18.21
C ARG A 46 -5.70 0.26 -17.22
N MET A 47 -6.00 0.80 -16.04
CA MET A 47 -6.59 0.03 -14.93
C MET A 47 -7.93 -0.63 -15.31
N GLU A 48 -8.68 0.00 -16.21
CA GLU A 48 -9.93 -0.53 -16.78
C GLU A 48 -9.75 -1.88 -17.51
N GLU A 49 -8.58 -2.13 -18.11
CA GLU A 49 -8.29 -3.39 -18.80
C GLU A 49 -8.22 -4.57 -17.82
N PHE A 50 -7.94 -4.29 -16.56
CA PHE A 50 -7.84 -5.26 -15.49
C PHE A 50 -9.15 -5.39 -14.70
N GLY A 51 -10.27 -4.85 -15.17
CA GLY A 51 -11.57 -5.03 -14.50
C GLY A 51 -11.95 -6.52 -14.34
N TRP A 52 -12.60 -6.88 -13.22
CA TRP A 52 -12.88 -8.27 -12.89
C TRP A 52 -13.70 -8.99 -13.99
N ASP A 53 -14.78 -8.37 -14.45
CA ASP A 53 -15.66 -8.93 -15.49
C ASP A 53 -14.93 -9.12 -16.82
N ARG A 54 -14.09 -8.14 -17.18
CA ARG A 54 -13.27 -8.22 -18.40
C ARG A 54 -12.30 -9.39 -18.34
N VAL A 55 -11.56 -9.50 -17.24
CA VAL A 55 -10.59 -10.58 -17.02
C VAL A 55 -11.28 -11.95 -17.01
N CYS A 56 -12.49 -12.05 -16.44
CA CYS A 56 -13.29 -13.28 -16.48
C CYS A 56 -13.74 -13.68 -17.89
N GLY A 57 -13.88 -12.73 -18.80
CA GLY A 57 -14.26 -12.98 -20.19
C GLY A 57 -13.11 -13.38 -21.11
N LEU A 58 -11.86 -13.29 -20.65
CA LEU A 58 -10.68 -13.69 -21.42
C LEU A 58 -10.45 -15.20 -21.35
N ASP A 59 -9.93 -15.77 -22.43
CA ASP A 59 -9.35 -17.11 -22.37
C ASP A 59 -8.00 -17.12 -21.61
N ASP A 60 -7.43 -18.31 -21.44
CA ASP A 60 -6.19 -18.47 -20.67
C ASP A 60 -4.98 -17.81 -21.32
N GLY A 61 -4.94 -17.72 -22.66
CA GLY A 61 -3.84 -17.09 -23.40
C GLY A 61 -3.88 -15.57 -23.28
N ASP A 62 -5.03 -14.98 -23.59
CA ASP A 62 -5.25 -13.53 -23.51
C ASP A 62 -5.09 -13.02 -22.07
N ARG A 63 -5.58 -13.79 -21.09
CA ARG A 63 -5.42 -13.45 -19.67
C ARG A 63 -3.96 -13.50 -19.23
N ALA A 64 -3.20 -14.50 -19.68
CA ALA A 64 -1.78 -14.60 -19.37
C ALA A 64 -0.99 -13.43 -19.97
N GLU A 65 -1.31 -13.02 -21.21
CA GLU A 65 -0.71 -11.85 -21.84
C GLU A 65 -1.03 -10.58 -21.06
N LEU A 66 -2.29 -10.38 -20.67
CA LEU A 66 -2.71 -9.23 -19.86
C LEU A 66 -1.97 -9.20 -18.51
N PHE A 67 -1.91 -10.33 -17.80
CA PHE A 67 -1.24 -10.41 -16.49
C PHE A 67 0.28 -10.24 -16.58
N TYR A 68 0.91 -10.56 -17.71
CA TYR A 68 2.33 -10.32 -17.94
C TYR A 68 2.71 -8.84 -17.83
N ALA A 69 1.77 -7.95 -18.19
CA ALA A 69 1.97 -6.50 -18.12
C ALA A 69 2.00 -5.96 -16.69
N VAL A 70 1.32 -6.60 -15.73
CA VAL A 70 1.10 -6.05 -14.38
C VAL A 70 2.41 -5.86 -13.60
N PRO A 71 3.30 -6.87 -13.47
CA PRO A 71 4.47 -6.72 -12.63
C PRO A 71 5.52 -5.73 -13.13
N ASN A 72 6.27 -5.18 -12.19
CA ASN A 72 7.58 -4.62 -12.48
C ASN A 72 8.45 -5.69 -13.21
N PRO A 73 9.06 -5.37 -14.36
CA PRO A 73 9.89 -6.33 -15.12
C PRO A 73 10.93 -7.06 -14.28
N LEU A 74 11.58 -6.37 -13.32
CA LEU A 74 12.60 -6.94 -12.43
C LEU A 74 12.03 -7.93 -11.40
N ARG A 75 10.71 -7.92 -11.18
CA ARG A 75 10.01 -8.76 -10.19
C ARG A 75 9.03 -9.72 -10.85
N ARG A 76 8.93 -9.71 -12.18
CA ARG A 76 7.90 -10.43 -12.93
C ARG A 76 7.91 -11.94 -12.67
N SER A 77 9.08 -12.58 -12.66
CA SER A 77 9.20 -14.02 -12.40
C SER A 77 8.62 -14.44 -11.05
N GLN A 78 8.65 -13.55 -10.04
CA GLN A 78 8.12 -13.82 -8.71
C GLN A 78 6.62 -13.53 -8.58
N THR A 79 6.11 -12.56 -9.34
CA THR A 79 4.78 -11.96 -9.14
C THR A 79 3.76 -12.47 -10.15
N LEU A 80 4.15 -12.72 -11.39
CA LEU A 80 3.26 -13.23 -12.43
C LEU A 80 2.49 -14.51 -12.01
N PRO A 81 3.13 -15.58 -11.51
CA PRO A 81 2.38 -16.77 -11.08
C PRO A 81 1.45 -16.50 -9.88
N ARG A 82 1.71 -15.44 -9.10
CA ARG A 82 0.86 -15.06 -7.96
C ARG A 82 -0.41 -14.35 -8.41
N ILE A 83 -0.36 -13.57 -9.49
CA ILE A 83 -1.54 -12.88 -10.05
C ILE A 83 -2.57 -13.92 -10.50
N GLU A 84 -2.15 -14.90 -11.30
CA GLU A 84 -3.03 -15.98 -11.74
C GLU A 84 -3.57 -16.78 -10.55
N ALA A 85 -2.71 -17.13 -9.57
CA ALA A 85 -3.16 -17.84 -8.38
C ALA A 85 -4.20 -17.05 -7.55
N VAL A 86 -4.05 -15.73 -7.45
CA VAL A 86 -5.05 -14.86 -6.81
C VAL A 86 -6.33 -14.81 -7.61
N PHE A 87 -6.26 -14.62 -8.93
CA PHE A 87 -7.43 -14.62 -9.81
C PHE A 87 -8.25 -15.91 -9.60
N GLN A 88 -7.60 -17.08 -9.66
CA GLN A 88 -8.26 -18.36 -9.46
C GLN A 88 -8.84 -18.51 -8.04
N SER A 89 -8.15 -17.99 -7.02
CA SER A 89 -8.65 -18.02 -5.64
C SER A 89 -9.91 -17.17 -5.47
N ILE A 90 -9.90 -15.93 -5.97
CA ILE A 90 -11.06 -15.03 -5.95
C ILE A 90 -12.23 -15.61 -6.75
N ARG A 91 -11.94 -16.20 -7.92
CA ARG A 91 -12.96 -16.86 -8.76
C ARG A 91 -13.61 -18.02 -8.01
N LYS A 92 -12.80 -18.86 -7.34
CA LYS A 92 -13.28 -19.98 -6.52
C LYS A 92 -14.13 -19.52 -5.33
N GLU A 93 -13.82 -18.36 -4.74
CA GLU A 93 -14.61 -17.74 -3.67
C GLU A 93 -15.95 -17.13 -4.17
N GLY A 94 -16.17 -17.08 -5.49
CA GLY A 94 -17.39 -16.51 -6.09
C GLY A 94 -17.27 -15.05 -6.49
N GLY A 95 -16.04 -14.55 -6.69
CA GLY A 95 -15.75 -13.19 -7.16
C GLY A 95 -15.36 -12.22 -6.05
N PRO A 96 -14.89 -11.01 -6.43
CA PRO A 96 -14.32 -10.04 -5.50
C PRO A 96 -15.34 -9.52 -4.49
N ALA A 97 -16.63 -9.44 -4.85
CA ALA A 97 -17.68 -9.08 -3.90
C ALA A 97 -17.75 -10.06 -2.71
N LYS A 98 -17.60 -11.38 -2.95
CA LYS A 98 -17.57 -12.39 -1.87
C LYS A 98 -16.32 -12.29 -1.01
N VAL A 99 -15.19 -11.97 -1.63
CA VAL A 99 -13.92 -11.71 -0.91
C VAL A 99 -14.04 -10.47 -0.03
N ARG A 100 -14.65 -9.39 -0.54
CA ARG A 100 -14.97 -8.19 0.24
C ARG A 100 -15.86 -8.52 1.43
N ASP A 101 -16.96 -9.25 1.21
CA ASP A 101 -17.88 -9.65 2.27
C ASP A 101 -17.17 -10.50 3.34
N ARG A 102 -16.19 -11.32 2.95
CA ARG A 102 -15.33 -12.07 3.88
C ARG A 102 -14.42 -11.13 4.69
N PHE A 103 -13.75 -10.19 4.04
CA PHE A 103 -12.89 -9.21 4.70
C PHE A 103 -13.67 -8.29 5.66
N ALA A 104 -14.91 -7.90 5.31
CA ALA A 104 -15.79 -7.10 6.15
C ALA A 104 -16.18 -7.80 7.47
N LYS A 105 -16.01 -9.12 7.57
CA LYS A 105 -16.23 -9.90 8.81
C LYS A 105 -15.03 -9.91 9.75
N ALA A 106 -13.90 -9.31 9.37
CA ALA A 106 -12.77 -9.19 10.26
C ALA A 106 -13.16 -8.37 11.51
N THR A 107 -12.87 -8.91 12.69
CA THR A 107 -13.19 -8.26 13.97
C THR A 107 -11.98 -7.59 14.62
N SER A 108 -10.79 -7.77 14.06
CA SER A 108 -9.55 -7.17 14.52
C SER A 108 -8.60 -6.91 13.35
N THR A 109 -7.66 -5.98 13.55
CA THR A 109 -6.58 -5.71 12.59
C THR A 109 -5.81 -6.99 12.28
N GLU A 110 -5.51 -7.82 13.28
CA GLU A 110 -4.81 -9.09 13.07
C GLU A 110 -5.61 -10.04 12.18
N ALA A 111 -6.92 -10.18 12.41
CA ALA A 111 -7.79 -11.02 11.58
C ALA A 111 -7.80 -10.53 10.13
N TRP A 112 -7.96 -9.22 9.91
CA TRP A 112 -7.89 -8.59 8.59
C TRP A 112 -6.57 -8.91 7.89
N MET A 113 -5.46 -8.68 8.59
CA MET A 113 -4.10 -8.91 8.09
C MET A 113 -3.87 -10.37 7.73
N ASN A 114 -4.34 -11.31 8.55
CA ASN A 114 -4.21 -12.74 8.31
C ASN A 114 -5.05 -13.21 7.12
N MET A 115 -6.26 -12.67 6.93
CA MET A 115 -7.10 -12.97 5.77
C MET A 115 -6.43 -12.55 4.45
N LEU A 116 -5.80 -11.37 4.41
CA LEU A 116 -5.07 -10.88 3.23
C LEU A 116 -3.78 -11.65 2.96
N ARG A 117 -3.03 -11.98 4.02
CA ARG A 117 -1.77 -12.74 3.92
C ARG A 117 -1.95 -14.19 3.47
N ALA A 118 -3.19 -14.70 3.46
CA ALA A 118 -3.50 -15.98 2.85
C ALA A 118 -3.32 -15.97 1.32
N TYR A 119 -3.32 -14.79 0.69
CA TYR A 119 -3.09 -14.66 -0.74
C TYR A 119 -1.59 -14.61 -1.08
N PRO A 120 -1.15 -15.27 -2.17
CA PRO A 120 0.27 -15.40 -2.51
C PRO A 120 1.01 -14.07 -2.63
N GLY A 121 2.10 -13.88 -1.87
CA GLY A 121 2.94 -12.69 -2.00
C GLY A 121 2.42 -11.43 -1.29
N ILE A 122 1.31 -11.51 -0.56
CA ILE A 122 0.87 -10.44 0.33
C ILE A 122 1.58 -10.59 1.69
N GLY A 123 2.59 -9.75 1.90
CA GLY A 123 3.28 -9.62 3.19
C GLY A 123 2.59 -8.64 4.14
N PRO A 124 3.10 -8.49 5.39
CA PRO A 124 2.55 -7.56 6.37
C PRO A 124 2.50 -6.09 5.93
N LYS A 125 3.40 -5.64 5.05
CA LYS A 125 3.31 -4.30 4.47
C LYS A 125 2.07 -4.18 3.58
N TYR A 126 1.96 -5.04 2.58
CA TYR A 126 0.87 -4.96 1.59
C TYR A 126 -0.50 -5.18 2.23
N ALA A 127 -0.62 -6.09 3.21
CA ALA A 127 -1.90 -6.25 3.90
C ALA A 127 -2.35 -4.97 4.65
N ARG A 128 -1.41 -4.14 5.13
CA ARG A 128 -1.74 -2.79 5.64
C ARG A 128 -2.12 -1.84 4.51
N ASN A 129 -1.36 -1.81 3.42
CA ASN A 129 -1.69 -0.98 2.24
C ASN A 129 -3.13 -1.21 1.79
N PHE A 130 -3.58 -2.46 1.66
CA PHE A 130 -4.97 -2.77 1.29
C PHE A 130 -5.96 -2.08 2.23
N GLY A 131 -5.79 -2.22 3.54
CA GLY A 131 -6.66 -1.56 4.51
C GLY A 131 -6.57 -0.03 4.45
N MET A 132 -5.40 0.52 4.19
CA MET A 132 -5.21 1.97 4.00
C MET A 132 -5.84 2.47 2.70
N ASP A 133 -5.77 1.71 1.61
CA ASP A 133 -6.28 2.11 0.29
C ASP A 133 -7.81 2.22 0.28
N VAL A 134 -8.49 1.44 1.13
CA VAL A 134 -9.95 1.49 1.32
C VAL A 134 -10.40 2.23 2.60
N TYR A 135 -9.50 2.97 3.25
CA TYR A 135 -9.77 3.67 4.52
C TYR A 135 -10.43 2.79 5.61
N HIS A 136 -10.00 1.52 5.70
CA HIS A 136 -10.65 0.51 6.54
C HIS A 136 -10.58 0.90 8.04
N PRO A 137 -11.68 0.84 8.81
CA PRO A 137 -11.71 1.27 10.21
C PRO A 137 -10.70 0.56 11.13
N LEU A 138 -10.40 -0.72 10.85
CA LEU A 138 -9.42 -1.50 11.63
C LEU A 138 -7.96 -1.18 11.28
N VAL A 139 -7.69 -0.44 10.19
CA VAL A 139 -6.34 -0.28 9.64
C VAL A 139 -5.94 1.19 9.48
N ARG A 140 -6.89 2.10 9.25
CA ARG A 140 -6.62 3.54 9.01
C ARG A 140 -5.85 4.26 10.13
N ASP A 141 -5.83 3.68 11.32
CA ASP A 141 -5.05 4.17 12.46
C ASP A 141 -3.65 3.55 12.55
N HIS A 142 -3.19 2.85 11.51
CA HIS A 142 -1.85 2.27 11.38
C HIS A 142 -1.06 2.91 10.23
N PHE A 143 0.24 2.63 10.20
CA PHE A 143 1.12 3.06 9.10
C PHE A 143 1.62 1.86 8.30
N ALA A 144 1.70 2.02 6.98
CA ALA A 144 2.33 1.04 6.11
C ALA A 144 3.80 1.41 5.87
N VAL A 145 4.61 1.33 6.94
CA VAL A 145 6.01 1.78 6.93
C VAL A 145 6.81 1.09 5.83
N ASP A 146 7.10 1.83 4.77
CA ASP A 146 7.93 1.39 3.65
C ASP A 146 9.31 2.03 3.68
N SER A 147 10.14 1.75 2.67
CA SER A 147 11.50 2.29 2.61
C SER A 147 11.53 3.81 2.63
N ARG A 148 10.55 4.51 2.04
CA ARG A 148 10.53 5.98 2.03
C ARG A 148 10.25 6.53 3.41
N LEU A 149 9.29 5.94 4.13
CA LEU A 149 9.05 6.34 5.52
C LEU A 149 10.24 6.02 6.42
N PHE A 150 10.95 4.91 6.18
CA PHE A 150 12.21 4.64 6.88
C PHE A 150 13.29 5.68 6.55
N ASP A 151 13.40 6.13 5.31
CA ASP A 151 14.36 7.17 4.93
C ASP A 151 14.02 8.50 5.61
N ILE A 152 12.73 8.86 5.69
CA ILE A 152 12.28 10.07 6.41
C ILE A 152 12.62 9.95 7.90
N LEU A 153 12.30 8.81 8.52
CA LEU A 153 12.60 8.57 9.93
C LEU A 153 14.11 8.54 10.22
N TRP A 154 14.91 8.04 9.28
CA TRP A 154 16.37 8.10 9.38
C TRP A 154 16.84 9.55 9.47
N GLU A 155 16.36 10.43 8.60
CA GLU A 155 16.74 11.85 8.63
C GLU A 155 16.22 12.58 9.89
N LEU A 156 15.10 12.13 10.46
CA LEU A 156 14.53 12.73 11.68
C LEU A 156 15.16 12.23 12.98
N THR A 157 15.61 10.96 13.01
CA THR A 157 16.04 10.28 14.24
C THR A 157 17.50 9.84 14.22
N PHE A 158 18.17 9.99 13.07
CA PHE A 158 19.56 9.59 12.83
C PHE A 158 19.84 8.12 13.15
N SER A 159 18.80 7.29 13.10
CA SER A 159 18.85 5.86 13.31
C SER A 159 17.73 5.21 12.49
N LYS A 160 17.87 3.92 12.16
CA LYS A 160 16.81 3.16 11.51
C LYS A 160 15.98 2.45 12.58
N PRO A 161 14.81 2.97 13.00
CA PRO A 161 14.01 2.31 14.01
C PRO A 161 13.51 0.94 13.54
N LEU A 162 13.26 0.04 14.49
CA LEU A 162 12.46 -1.16 14.25
C LEU A 162 11.03 -0.76 13.85
N PHE A 163 10.31 -1.66 13.16
CA PHE A 163 8.98 -1.35 12.61
C PHE A 163 8.00 -0.79 13.65
N ASP A 164 7.85 -1.44 14.79
CA ASP A 164 6.90 -0.99 15.82
C ASP A 164 7.29 0.38 16.39
N ARG A 165 8.60 0.65 16.48
CA ARG A 165 9.11 1.94 16.92
C ARG A 165 8.88 3.02 15.86
N ALA A 166 9.09 2.71 14.58
CA ALA A 166 8.77 3.59 13.46
C ALA A 166 7.29 3.99 13.48
N GLU A 167 6.40 3.01 13.62
CA GLU A 167 4.95 3.25 13.67
C GLU A 167 4.57 4.13 14.87
N SER A 168 5.14 3.86 16.06
CA SER A 168 4.91 4.70 17.25
C SER A 168 5.34 6.16 17.02
N ILE A 169 6.51 6.39 16.42
CA ILE A 169 7.00 7.74 16.14
C ILE A 169 6.06 8.48 15.18
N LEU A 170 5.58 7.79 14.13
CA LEU A 170 4.65 8.37 13.17
C LEU A 170 3.29 8.70 13.79
N LYS A 171 2.78 7.86 14.70
CA LYS A 171 1.56 8.13 15.47
C LYS A 171 1.71 9.37 16.35
N ASP A 172 2.82 9.48 17.07
CA ASP A 172 3.10 10.66 17.90
C ASP A 172 3.21 11.92 17.04
N LEU A 173 3.81 11.82 15.85
CA LEU A 173 3.90 12.92 14.89
C LEU A 173 2.51 13.34 14.37
N ALA A 174 1.64 12.38 14.04
CA ALA A 174 0.27 12.66 13.59
C ALA A 174 -0.51 13.45 14.65
N VAL A 175 -0.43 13.04 15.92
CA VAL A 175 -1.04 13.75 17.05
C VAL A 175 -0.50 15.19 17.17
N ARG A 176 0.81 15.39 17.07
CA ARG A 176 1.43 16.72 17.17
C ARG A 176 1.04 17.64 16.01
N LEU A 177 0.78 17.08 14.84
CA LEU A 177 0.40 17.81 13.64
C LEU A 177 -1.12 17.98 13.48
N ASP A 178 -1.91 17.48 14.44
CA ASP A 178 -3.39 17.51 14.39
C ASP A 178 -3.92 16.94 13.05
N ILE A 179 -3.38 15.79 12.66
CA ILE A 179 -3.75 15.02 11.46
C ILE A 179 -3.96 13.55 11.86
N ASP A 180 -4.88 12.85 11.20
CA ASP A 180 -5.03 11.41 11.43
C ASP A 180 -3.87 10.61 10.82
N ASN A 181 -3.65 9.39 11.32
CA ASN A 181 -2.53 8.55 10.91
C ASN A 181 -2.54 8.28 9.40
N TRP A 182 -3.72 7.98 8.85
CA TRP A 182 -3.90 7.81 7.42
C TRP A 182 -3.53 9.06 6.62
N GLY A 183 -3.97 10.24 7.05
CA GLY A 183 -3.66 11.50 6.38
C GLY A 183 -2.17 11.77 6.39
N LEU A 184 -1.50 11.55 7.53
CA LEU A 184 -0.05 11.69 7.61
C LEU A 184 0.66 10.71 6.66
N ASP A 185 0.26 9.45 6.61
CA ASP A 185 0.81 8.45 5.69
C ASP A 185 0.71 8.92 4.23
N ARG A 186 -0.46 9.42 3.82
CA ARG A 186 -0.67 9.94 2.46
C ARG A 186 0.14 11.21 2.16
N VAL A 187 0.29 12.12 3.11
CA VAL A 187 1.16 13.31 2.95
C VAL A 187 2.61 12.86 2.78
N LEU A 188 3.13 12.05 3.70
CA LEU A 188 4.53 11.61 3.66
C LEU A 188 4.84 10.82 2.38
N TYR A 189 3.91 9.98 1.92
CA TYR A 189 4.07 9.26 0.66
C TYR A 189 4.05 10.19 -0.56
N SER A 190 3.07 11.08 -0.67
CA SER A 190 2.91 11.96 -1.84
C SER A 190 3.95 13.08 -1.92
N GLN A 191 4.49 13.50 -0.78
CA GLN A 191 5.47 14.57 -0.67
C GLN A 191 6.89 14.07 -0.39
N SER A 192 7.16 12.76 -0.51
CA SER A 192 8.47 12.19 -0.15
C SER A 192 9.62 12.84 -0.93
N ASP A 193 9.37 13.19 -2.20
CA ASP A 193 10.37 13.79 -3.09
C ASP A 193 10.67 15.25 -2.76
N VAL A 194 9.84 15.89 -1.93
CA VAL A 194 10.04 17.25 -1.42
C VAL A 194 10.65 17.19 -0.01
N ILE A 195 10.04 16.38 0.87
CA ILE A 195 10.41 16.29 2.29
C ILE A 195 11.83 15.75 2.47
N LEU A 196 12.21 14.68 1.76
CA LEU A 196 13.51 14.04 1.95
C LEU A 196 14.69 14.95 1.58
N PRO A 197 14.71 15.61 0.40
CA PRO A 197 15.76 16.58 0.10
C PRO A 197 15.86 17.71 1.12
N GLU A 198 14.72 18.25 1.56
CA GLU A 198 14.69 19.37 2.52
C GLU A 198 15.27 18.96 3.88
N LEU A 199 14.87 17.80 4.42
CA LEU A 199 15.43 17.26 5.66
C LEU A 199 16.96 17.06 5.55
N ARG A 200 17.44 16.51 4.43
CA ARG A 200 18.88 16.34 4.19
C ARG A 200 19.62 17.67 4.12
N SER A 201 19.03 18.69 3.49
CA SER A 201 19.61 20.03 3.46
C SER A 201 19.69 20.66 4.85
N LEU A 202 18.65 20.50 5.67
CA LEU A 202 18.66 20.98 7.06
C LEU A 202 19.74 20.27 7.90
N ASN A 203 19.81 18.94 7.80
CA ASN A 203 20.80 18.12 8.50
C ASN A 203 22.25 18.40 8.05
N ALA A 204 22.45 18.85 6.81
CA ALA A 204 23.77 19.24 6.32
C ALA A 204 24.27 20.57 6.94
N ILE A 205 23.36 21.46 7.34
CA ILE A 205 23.67 22.76 7.95
C ILE A 205 23.85 22.63 9.47
N ALA A 206 23.01 21.82 10.10
CA ALA A 206 23.04 21.54 11.53
C ALA A 206 23.12 20.02 11.75
N PRO A 207 24.32 19.42 11.69
CA PRO A 207 24.45 17.99 11.90
C PRO A 207 23.93 17.61 13.29
N PRO A 208 23.36 16.40 13.44
CA PRO A 208 22.85 15.95 14.73
C PRO A 208 23.93 16.03 15.80
N PRO A 209 23.56 16.36 17.05
CA PRO A 209 24.47 16.16 18.18
C PRO A 209 24.91 14.69 18.17
N ASN A 210 26.23 14.44 18.27
CA ASN A 210 26.86 13.12 18.20
C ASN A 210 25.96 12.04 18.81
N VAL A 211 25.30 11.24 17.96
CA VAL A 211 24.53 10.09 18.39
C VAL A 211 25.57 9.03 18.77
N GLN A 212 25.88 8.94 20.05
CA GLN A 212 26.65 7.82 20.57
C GLN A 212 25.84 6.56 20.28
N HIS A 213 26.32 5.74 19.35
CA HIS A 213 25.77 4.43 19.09
C HIS A 213 26.01 3.57 20.34
N GLU A 214 25.02 3.45 21.21
CA GLU A 214 24.96 2.32 22.13
C GLU A 214 24.68 1.08 21.28
N ILE A 215 25.68 0.20 21.23
CA ILE A 215 25.70 -1.09 20.52
C ILE A 215 24.84 -2.10 21.28
#